data_AF-A0A8J8E4G0-F1
#
_entry.id   AF-A0A8J8E4G0-F1
#
_cell.length_a   1.000
_cell.length_b   1.000
_cell.length_c   1.000
_cell.angle_alpha   90.00
_cell.angle_beta   90.00
_cell.angle_gamma   90.00
#
_symmetry.space_group_name_H-M   'P 1'
#
loop_
_entity.id
_entity.type
_entity.pdbx_description
1 polymer ?
#
loop_
_entity_poly.entity_id
_entity_poly.type
_entity_poly.pdbx_seq_one_letter_code
_entity_poly.pdbx_strand_id
1 'polypeptide(L)'
;MLVRGEVVGKNGTARFEVRKEKGSVTLRAEFPDGEPLDYSVDCPCLEPLELVDLLLPAFEERLGEIEGVFVEEVVEGKRSVLGRIRKLLGKIKGKE
;
A
#
# COMPACT_ATOMS: atom_id res chain seq x y z
N MET A 1 13.17 5.42 -3.70
CA MET A 1 12.03 6.09 -3.02
C MET A 1 11.45 5.12 -2.01
N LEU A 2 11.00 5.61 -0.87
CA LEU A 2 10.33 4.84 0.17
C LEU A 2 8.94 5.45 0.42
N VAL A 3 7.92 4.62 0.49
CA VAL A 3 6.57 5.03 0.89
C VAL A 3 6.11 4.13 2.03
N ARG A 4 5.62 4.71 3.11
CA ARG A 4 5.01 3.98 4.23
C ARG A 4 3.59 4.46 4.44
N GLY A 5 2.76 3.54 4.87
CA GLY A 5 1.38 3.85 5.20
C GLY A 5 0.65 2.64 5.72
N GLU A 6 -0.67 2.74 5.68
CA GLU A 6 -1.58 1.70 6.14
C GLU A 6 -2.77 1.54 5.20
N VAL A 7 -3.24 0.30 5.09
CA VAL A 7 -4.50 -0.07 4.46
C VAL A 7 -5.47 -0.46 5.58
N VAL A 8 -6.60 0.23 5.66
CA VAL A 8 -7.65 -0.02 6.66
C VAL A 8 -8.80 -0.75 5.96
N GLY A 9 -9.16 -1.92 6.48
CA GLY A 9 -10.36 -2.64 6.08
C GLY A 9 -11.23 -2.98 7.29
N LYS A 10 -12.44 -3.50 7.03
CA LYS A 10 -13.44 -3.82 8.08
C LYS A 10 -12.92 -4.71 9.21
N ASN A 11 -11.97 -5.60 8.92
CA ASN A 11 -11.48 -6.60 9.87
C ASN A 11 -10.12 -6.21 10.49
N GLY A 12 -9.54 -5.07 10.12
CA GLY A 12 -8.30 -4.59 10.71
C GLY A 12 -7.46 -3.71 9.79
N THR A 13 -6.23 -3.43 10.21
CA THR A 13 -5.32 -2.53 9.53
C THR A 13 -4.01 -3.23 9.20
N ALA A 14 -3.59 -3.19 7.93
CA ALA A 14 -2.27 -3.64 7.52
C ALA A 14 -1.34 -2.45 7.28
N ARG A 15 -0.15 -2.48 7.86
CA ARG A 15 0.90 -1.48 7.58
C ARG A 15 1.70 -1.93 6.38
N PHE A 16 2.05 -1.00 5.50
CA PHE A 16 2.85 -1.31 4.33
C PHE A 16 4.08 -0.40 4.23
N GLU A 17 5.11 -0.97 3.62
CA GLU A 17 6.31 -0.28 3.17
C GLU A 17 6.54 -0.63 1.70
N VAL A 18 6.64 0.39 0.84
CA VAL A 18 7.00 0.23 -0.56
C VAL A 18 8.33 0.88 -0.85
N ARG A 19 9.26 0.12 -1.42
CA ARG A 19 10.58 0.55 -1.85
C ARG A 19 10.65 0.52 -3.37
N LYS A 20 11.01 1.66 -3.98
CA LYS A 20 11.35 1.74 -5.40
C LYS A 20 12.83 1.98 -5.56
N GLU A 21 13.50 1.04 -6.20
CA GLU A 21 14.90 1.07 -6.58
C GLU A 21 15.05 1.21 -8.10
N LYS A 22 16.27 1.20 -8.63
CA LYS A 22 16.53 1.47 -10.06
C LYS A 22 15.85 0.49 -11.02
N GLY A 23 15.62 -0.76 -10.59
CA GLY A 23 15.09 -1.82 -11.45
C GLY A 23 13.79 -2.44 -10.98
N SER A 24 13.39 -2.20 -9.71
CA SER A 24 12.29 -2.93 -9.09
C SER A 24 11.51 -2.07 -8.10
N VAL A 25 10.28 -2.50 -7.84
CA VAL A 25 9.42 -2.00 -6.79
C VAL A 25 9.05 -3.16 -5.88
N THR A 26 9.29 -3.00 -4.59
CA THR A 26 9.04 -4.00 -3.55
C THR A 26 7.99 -3.46 -2.59
N LEU A 27 6.98 -4.27 -2.27
CA LEU A 27 5.99 -4.01 -1.23
C LEU A 27 6.13 -5.06 -0.14
N ARG A 28 6.19 -4.61 1.11
CA ARG A 28 6.01 -5.45 2.30
C ARG A 28 4.80 -4.94 3.06
N ALA A 29 3.88 -5.83 3.41
CA ALA A 29 2.71 -5.48 4.23
C ALA A 29 2.56 -6.41 5.43
N GLU A 30 2.45 -5.83 6.61
CA GLU A 30 2.24 -6.52 7.88
C GLU A 30 0.76 -6.43 8.25
N PHE A 31 0.10 -7.58 8.32
CA PHE A 31 -1.31 -7.72 8.63
C PHE A 31 -1.49 -7.96 10.14
N PRO A 32 -2.67 -7.64 10.71
CA PRO A 32 -2.93 -7.87 12.14
C PRO A 32 -2.85 -9.35 12.51
N ASP A 33 -3.22 -10.23 11.58
CA ASP A 33 -3.16 -11.68 11.75
C ASP A 33 -2.37 -12.34 10.62
N GLY A 34 -1.34 -13.11 11.00
CA GLY A 34 -0.61 -14.01 10.10
C GLY A 34 0.69 -13.45 9.52
N GLU A 35 1.21 -14.15 8.53
CA GLU A 35 2.48 -13.84 7.87
C GLU A 35 2.40 -12.51 7.10
N PRO A 36 3.51 -11.76 6.98
CA PRO A 36 3.58 -10.60 6.12
C PRO A 36 3.39 -10.98 4.65
N LEU A 37 2.89 -10.03 3.84
CA LEU A 37 2.93 -10.13 2.39
C LEU A 37 4.20 -9.44 1.88
N ASP A 38 5.09 -10.20 1.27
CA ASP A 38 6.25 -9.67 0.56
C ASP A 38 6.07 -9.87 -0.95
N TYR A 39 6.12 -8.78 -1.72
CA TYR A 39 5.95 -8.80 -3.17
C TYR A 39 6.99 -7.91 -3.86
N SER A 40 7.57 -8.38 -4.96
CA SER A 40 8.56 -7.64 -5.75
C SER A 40 8.23 -7.74 -7.24
N VAL A 41 8.36 -6.64 -7.95
CA VAL A 41 8.19 -6.58 -9.40
C VAL A 41 9.33 -5.80 -10.06
N ASP A 42 9.88 -6.37 -11.13
CA ASP A 42 10.94 -5.76 -11.94
C ASP A 42 10.37 -4.82 -13.02
N CYS A 43 9.54 -3.85 -12.60
CA CYS A 43 9.04 -2.76 -13.46
C CYS A 43 9.47 -1.43 -12.84
N PRO A 44 10.58 -0.83 -13.31
CA PRO A 44 10.98 0.51 -12.86
C PRO A 44 9.96 1.60 -13.27
N CYS A 45 9.09 1.25 -14.22
CA CYS A 45 7.94 2.03 -14.66
C CYS A 45 6.86 2.23 -13.59
N LEU A 46 6.72 1.29 -12.65
CA LEU A 46 5.61 1.29 -11.69
C LEU A 46 5.88 2.27 -10.55
N GLU A 47 4.91 3.09 -10.19
CA GLU A 47 5.01 3.96 -9.02
C GLU A 47 4.62 3.21 -7.74
N PRO A 48 5.19 3.54 -6.56
CA PRO A 48 4.94 2.79 -5.33
C PRO A 48 3.46 2.60 -4.95
N LEU A 49 2.64 3.65 -5.11
CA LEU A 49 1.21 3.57 -4.79
C LEU A 49 0.39 2.82 -5.85
N GLU A 50 0.87 2.76 -7.10
CA GLU A 50 0.25 1.91 -8.11
C GLU A 50 0.43 0.43 -7.75
N LEU A 51 1.57 0.05 -7.17
CA LEU A 51 1.76 -1.31 -6.66
C LEU A 51 0.80 -1.65 -5.51
N VAL A 52 0.54 -0.69 -4.60
CA VAL A 52 -0.46 -0.87 -3.53
C VAL A 52 -1.85 -1.08 -4.13
N ASP A 53 -2.24 -0.26 -5.10
CA ASP A 53 -3.54 -0.35 -5.77
C ASP A 53 -3.75 -1.69 -6.47
N LEU A 54 -2.71 -2.18 -7.18
CA LEU A 54 -2.71 -3.51 -7.81
C LEU A 54 -2.91 -4.66 -6.82
N LEU A 55 -2.42 -4.51 -5.59
CA LEU A 55 -2.51 -5.53 -4.55
C LEU A 55 -3.71 -5.37 -3.62
N LEU A 56 -4.57 -4.34 -3.78
CA LEU A 56 -5.78 -4.16 -2.97
C LEU A 56 -6.66 -5.41 -2.87
N PRO A 57 -6.87 -6.21 -3.93
CA PRO A 57 -7.63 -7.46 -3.80
C PRO A 57 -7.03 -8.42 -2.77
N ALA A 58 -5.69 -8.55 -2.72
CA ALA A 58 -5.02 -9.39 -1.73
C ALA A 58 -5.14 -8.82 -0.30
N PHE A 59 -5.21 -7.48 -0.16
CA PHE A 59 -5.57 -6.86 1.12
C PHE A 59 -7.02 -7.14 1.50
N GLU A 60 -7.98 -7.06 0.57
CA GLU A 60 -9.40 -7.33 0.80
C GLU A 60 -9.64 -8.76 1.30
N GLU A 61 -8.92 -9.74 0.74
CA GLU A 61 -9.00 -11.14 1.19
C GLU A 61 -8.67 -11.32 2.67
N ARG A 62 -7.81 -10.45 3.24
CA ARG A 62 -7.36 -10.53 4.65
C ARG A 62 -8.02 -9.52 5.57
N LEU A 63 -8.28 -8.31 5.09
CA LEU A 63 -8.83 -7.19 5.89
C LEU A 63 -10.34 -7.00 5.69
N GLY A 64 -10.97 -7.75 4.77
CA GLY A 64 -12.34 -7.47 4.33
C GLY A 64 -12.40 -6.21 3.46
N GLU A 65 -13.60 -5.67 3.26
CA GLU A 65 -13.81 -4.45 2.45
C GLU A 65 -12.89 -3.30 2.91
N ILE A 66 -12.13 -2.72 1.97
CA ILE A 66 -11.20 -1.62 2.26
C ILE A 66 -11.96 -0.32 2.47
N GLU A 67 -11.69 0.33 3.60
CA GLU A 67 -12.25 1.64 3.97
C GLU A 67 -11.33 2.81 3.57
N GLY A 68 -10.03 2.54 3.42
CA GLY A 68 -9.08 3.49 2.86
C GLY A 68 -7.63 3.04 2.89
N VAL A 69 -6.82 3.72 2.07
CA VAL A 69 -5.35 3.66 2.10
C VAL A 69 -4.84 5.02 2.55
N PHE A 70 -3.94 5.03 3.53
CA PHE A 70 -3.38 6.23 4.13
C PHE A 70 -1.86 6.19 4.01
N VAL A 71 -1.27 7.25 3.49
CA VAL A 71 0.19 7.40 3.35
C VAL A 71 0.70 8.28 4.49
N GLU A 72 1.67 7.78 5.25
CA GLU A 72 2.24 8.45 6.41
C GLU A 72 3.58 9.11 6.07
N GLU A 73 4.43 8.43 5.29
CA GLU A 73 5.78 8.90 4.99
C GLU A 73 6.14 8.64 3.52
N VAL A 74 6.73 9.66 2.88
CA VAL A 74 7.35 9.54 1.56
C VAL A 74 8.78 10.06 1.65
N VAL A 75 9.75 9.20 1.35
CA VAL A 75 11.17 9.56 1.30
C VAL A 75 11.70 9.45 -0.13
N GLU A 76 12.09 10.59 -0.69
CA GLU A 76 12.76 10.68 -1.98
C GLU A 76 14.19 11.22 -1.77
N GLY A 77 15.18 10.32 -1.87
CA GLY A 77 16.58 10.68 -1.65
C GLY A 77 16.86 11.14 -0.21
N LYS A 78 17.57 12.27 -0.03
CA LYS A 78 17.90 12.84 1.31
C LYS A 78 16.79 13.71 1.91
N ARG A 79 15.63 13.85 1.25
CA ARG A 79 14.52 14.68 1.73
C ARG A 79 13.32 13.79 2.04
N SER A 80 12.94 13.71 3.32
CA SER A 80 11.59 13.28 3.69
C SER A 80 10.62 14.39 3.35
N VAL A 81 9.64 14.09 2.51
CA VAL A 81 8.48 14.95 2.30
C VAL A 81 7.37 14.30 3.10
N LEU A 82 7.04 14.87 4.27
CA LEU A 82 5.85 14.47 5.04
C LEU A 82 4.64 14.67 4.12
N GLY A 83 4.20 13.57 3.52
CA GLY A 83 3.19 13.55 2.47
C GLY A 83 1.83 13.73 3.10
N ARG A 84 1.08 14.73 2.62
CA ARG A 84 -0.35 14.86 2.89
C ARG A 84 -1.04 13.50 2.74
N ILE A 85 -1.78 13.11 3.77
CA ILE A 85 -2.72 11.98 3.78
C ILE A 85 -3.54 12.02 2.48
N ARG A 86 -3.22 11.14 1.52
CA ARG A 86 -4.01 10.94 0.30
C ARG A 86 -4.88 9.71 0.52
N LYS A 87 -6.16 9.94 0.80
CA LYS A 87 -7.17 8.88 0.85
C LYS A 87 -7.41 8.38 -0.58
N LEU A 88 -6.87 7.22 -0.93
CA LEU A 88 -7.28 6.49 -2.13
C LEU A 88 -8.56 5.72 -1.77
N LEU A 89 -9.68 6.09 -2.40
CA LEU A 89 -11.00 5.48 -2.15
C LEU A 89 -11.10 4.17 -2.93
N GLY A 90 -11.13 3.04 -2.21
CA GLY A 90 -11.56 1.76 -2.75
C GLY A 90 -13.00 1.85 -3.26
N LYS A 91 -13.27 1.20 -4.40
CA LYS A 91 -14.55 1.23 -5.12
C LYS A 91 -15.74 0.95 -4.19
N ILE A 92 -16.66 1.92 -4.12
CA ILE A 92 -18.04 1.71 -3.68
C ILE A 92 -18.67 0.71 -4.64
N LYS A 93 -18.76 -0.57 -4.26
CA LYS A 93 -19.62 -1.53 -4.95
C LYS A 93 -21.06 -1.19 -4.54
N GLY A 94 -21.74 -0.49 -5.44
CA GLY A 94 -23.14 -0.14 -5.31
C GLY A 94 -24.00 -1.39 -5.12
N LYS A 95 -25.03 -1.22 -4.28
CA LYS A 95 -26.14 -2.14 -4.04
C LYS A 95 -26.67 -2.77 -5.34
N GLU A 96 -26.88 -4.08 -5.30
CA GLU A 96 -28.04 -4.73 -5.93
C GLU A 96 -28.85 -5.41 -4.84
#